data_AF-A0A2K8T0V6-F1
#
_entry.id   AF-A0A2K8T0V6-F1
#
_cell.length_a   1.000
_cell.length_b   1.000
_cell.length_c   1.000
_cell.angle_alpha   90.00
_cell.angle_beta   90.00
_cell.angle_gamma   90.00
#
_symmetry.space_group_name_H-M   'P 1'
#
loop_
_entity.id
_entity.type
_entity.pdbx_description
1 polymer ?
#
loop_
_entity_poly.entity_id
_entity_poly.type
_entity_poly.pdbx_seq_one_letter_code
_entity_poly.pdbx_strand_id
1 'polypeptide(L)'
;MNLPKPLKFTFITLLVIFFVVIANYSALTQNSASAFSTNQYGFNSIRGIDQGYGNLPRFLADVNADNRADYCRFVGDSPNIFLSCNLATPSGFSINQYEFNSIRGIDQGYGNLPRFLADVNADKRADYCRFVGDSPNIFLSCNLATPSGFSINQYEFNSIRGIDQGYENLPRFLADVNADNRADYCRFVGDSPNIFLSCNLATVSGFSINQYEFNSIRGIDQGYENLPRFLADVNADKRADYCRFVGNSPNVLLSCNLATASGFSIINQYEFNSIGGIDQGYGNLPRFLADVSADNRADYCRFVGDSPNIFLSCNFATASGFSINQYEFNSIRGIDQGYENLPRFLADVNADNRADYCRFVGDSPNVFLSCNLATPSGFR
;
A
#
# COMPACT_ATOMS: atom_id res chain seq x y z
N MET A 1 -17.92 -84.41 36.10
CA MET A 1 -18.83 -84.61 34.94
C MET A 1 -19.97 -83.64 35.07
N ASN A 2 -20.07 -82.67 34.15
CA ASN A 2 -21.33 -82.12 33.63
C ASN A 2 -20.95 -81.23 32.44
N LEU A 3 -21.22 -81.76 31.25
CA LEU A 3 -21.07 -81.09 29.96
C LEU A 3 -22.07 -79.92 29.85
N PRO A 4 -21.71 -78.82 29.16
CA PRO A 4 -22.59 -77.68 28.99
C PRO A 4 -23.69 -77.94 27.94
N LYS A 5 -24.90 -77.40 28.19
CA LYS A 5 -26.01 -77.40 27.23
C LYS A 5 -25.72 -76.42 26.07
N PRO A 6 -26.05 -76.75 24.81
CA PRO A 6 -25.86 -75.85 23.68
C PRO A 6 -26.94 -74.76 23.65
N LEU A 7 -26.54 -73.49 23.49
CA LEU A 7 -27.45 -72.41 23.10
C LEU A 7 -27.77 -72.55 21.61
N LYS A 8 -29.06 -72.58 21.28
CA LYS A 8 -29.57 -72.44 19.91
C LYS A 8 -29.53 -70.97 19.52
N PHE A 9 -28.72 -70.61 18.53
CA PHE A 9 -28.81 -69.31 17.85
C PHE A 9 -29.70 -69.44 16.62
N THR A 10 -30.80 -68.69 16.60
CA THR A 10 -31.65 -68.52 15.43
C THR A 10 -31.03 -67.42 14.57
N PHE A 11 -30.54 -67.75 13.38
CA PHE A 11 -30.07 -66.77 12.40
C PHE A 11 -31.28 -66.08 11.75
N ILE A 12 -31.43 -64.77 11.97
CA ILE A 12 -32.30 -63.92 11.14
C ILE A 12 -31.41 -63.34 10.05
N THR A 13 -31.62 -63.80 8.81
CA THR A 13 -30.93 -63.30 7.62
C THR A 13 -31.53 -61.94 7.25
N LEU A 14 -30.87 -60.84 7.63
CA LEU A 14 -31.24 -59.51 7.16
C LEU A 14 -30.62 -59.28 5.78
N LEU A 15 -31.46 -59.29 4.74
CA LEU A 15 -31.05 -58.97 3.38
C LEU A 15 -30.78 -57.46 3.27
N VAL A 16 -29.52 -57.05 3.39
CA VAL A 16 -29.11 -55.67 3.14
C VAL A 16 -28.87 -55.52 1.64
N ILE A 17 -29.80 -54.85 0.95
CA ILE A 17 -29.66 -54.47 -0.46
C ILE A 17 -28.70 -53.28 -0.52
N PHE A 18 -27.51 -53.50 -1.07
CA PHE A 18 -26.58 -52.44 -1.44
C PHE A 18 -27.09 -51.75 -2.72
N PHE A 19 -27.51 -50.49 -2.62
CA PHE A 19 -27.59 -49.62 -3.79
C PHE A 19 -26.17 -49.15 -4.12
N VAL A 20 -25.56 -49.74 -5.14
CA VAL A 20 -24.34 -49.19 -5.77
C VAL A 20 -24.79 -48.04 -6.67
N VAL A 21 -24.67 -46.81 -6.19
CA VAL A 21 -24.75 -45.63 -7.05
C VAL A 21 -23.41 -45.51 -7.76
N ILE A 22 -23.36 -45.94 -9.03
CA ILE A 22 -22.23 -45.64 -9.92
C ILE A 22 -22.35 -44.18 -10.32
N ALA A 23 -21.71 -43.29 -9.56
CA ALA A 23 -21.48 -41.93 -10.01
C ALA A 23 -20.39 -41.95 -11.07
N ASN A 24 -20.75 -41.71 -12.33
CA ASN A 24 -19.79 -41.42 -13.39
C ASN A 24 -19.06 -40.12 -13.03
N TYR A 25 -17.82 -40.22 -12.54
CA TYR A 25 -16.90 -39.09 -12.48
C TYR A 25 -16.36 -38.82 -13.89
N SER A 26 -17.12 -38.09 -14.70
CA SER A 26 -16.53 -37.32 -15.79
C SER A 26 -15.72 -36.19 -15.15
N ALA A 27 -14.39 -36.25 -15.30
CA ALA A 27 -13.47 -35.21 -14.91
C ALA A 27 -13.88 -33.89 -15.54
N LEU A 28 -14.54 -33.03 -14.76
CA LEU A 28 -14.70 -31.62 -15.07
C LEU A 28 -13.35 -30.98 -14.79
N THR A 29 -12.61 -30.69 -15.85
CA THR A 29 -11.58 -29.66 -15.86
C THR A 29 -12.25 -28.36 -15.39
N GLN A 30 -12.07 -28.02 -14.12
CA GLN A 30 -12.36 -26.67 -13.64
C GLN A 30 -11.33 -25.75 -14.29
N ASN A 31 -11.67 -25.23 -15.48
CA ASN A 31 -11.27 -23.89 -15.83
C ASN A 31 -11.81 -22.99 -14.72
N SER A 32 -10.93 -22.53 -13.85
CA SER A 32 -11.21 -21.48 -12.88
C SER A 32 -11.38 -20.14 -13.61
N ALA A 33 -12.42 -20.06 -14.46
CA ALA A 33 -13.11 -18.83 -14.71
C ALA A 33 -14.05 -18.67 -13.51
N SER A 34 -13.59 -18.00 -12.46
CA SER A 34 -14.49 -17.47 -11.45
C SER A 34 -15.49 -16.59 -12.20
N ALA A 35 -16.72 -17.09 -12.34
CA ALA A 35 -17.83 -16.27 -12.79
C ALA A 35 -17.94 -15.12 -11.79
N PHE A 36 -17.36 -13.98 -12.14
CA PHE A 36 -17.47 -12.72 -11.42
C PHE A 36 -18.95 -12.35 -11.43
N SER A 37 -19.65 -12.76 -10.37
CA SER A 37 -21.01 -12.31 -10.08
C SER A 37 -20.98 -10.79 -10.02
N THR A 38 -21.68 -10.14 -10.95
CA THR A 38 -21.84 -8.69 -11.03
C THR A 38 -22.63 -8.09 -9.85
N ASN A 39 -22.90 -8.88 -8.80
CA ASN A 39 -23.71 -8.50 -7.65
C ASN A 39 -22.94 -8.48 -6.31
N GLN A 40 -21.60 -8.51 -6.31
CA GLN A 40 -20.81 -8.11 -5.14
C GLN A 40 -20.27 -6.70 -5.41
N TYR A 41 -20.94 -5.70 -4.84
CA TYR A 41 -20.74 -4.26 -5.02
C TYR A 41 -19.31 -3.82 -4.64
N GLY A 42 -18.35 -4.00 -5.54
CA GLY A 42 -17.01 -3.39 -5.42
C GLY A 42 -17.02 -1.97 -5.96
N PHE A 43 -16.24 -1.08 -5.36
CA PHE A 43 -15.92 0.23 -5.92
C PHE A 43 -14.95 -0.01 -7.09
N ASN A 44 -15.47 0.06 -8.32
CA ASN A 44 -14.79 -0.46 -9.50
C ASN A 44 -14.54 0.62 -10.54
N SER A 45 -13.48 0.41 -11.31
CA SER A 45 -13.28 1.07 -12.60
C SER A 45 -13.98 0.33 -13.73
N ILE A 46 -13.89 0.90 -14.93
CA ILE A 46 -14.39 0.28 -16.15
C ILE A 46 -13.65 -1.03 -16.44
N ARG A 47 -14.35 -1.99 -17.03
CA ARG A 47 -13.70 -3.20 -17.58
C ARG A 47 -12.78 -2.82 -18.73
N GLY A 48 -11.57 -3.37 -18.72
CA GLY A 48 -10.55 -3.04 -19.71
C GLY A 48 -9.93 -1.65 -19.47
N ILE A 49 -9.78 -1.27 -18.20
CA ILE A 49 -9.05 -0.05 -17.85
C ILE A 49 -7.62 -0.13 -18.41
N ASP A 50 -7.11 0.99 -18.92
CA ASP A 50 -5.70 1.14 -19.22
C ASP A 50 -4.91 1.08 -17.91
N GLN A 51 -4.22 -0.04 -17.74
CA GLN A 51 -3.37 -0.31 -16.59
C GLN A 51 -2.09 0.54 -16.60
N GLY A 52 -1.77 1.21 -17.71
CA GLY A 52 -0.53 1.92 -17.92
C GLY A 52 0.66 0.99 -18.16
N TYR A 53 1.84 1.59 -18.22
CA TYR A 53 3.09 0.88 -18.50
C TYR A 53 3.56 0.01 -17.33
N GLY A 54 3.92 -1.25 -17.60
CA GLY A 54 4.40 -2.18 -16.57
C GLY A 54 5.73 -1.80 -15.92
N ASN A 55 6.57 -1.00 -16.60
CA ASN A 55 7.86 -0.49 -16.10
C ASN A 55 7.77 0.92 -15.49
N LEU A 56 6.58 1.51 -15.42
CA LEU A 56 6.34 2.81 -14.80
C LEU A 56 5.42 2.64 -13.58
N PRO A 57 5.54 3.51 -12.58
CA PRO A 57 4.74 3.40 -11.37
C PRO A 57 3.28 3.73 -11.66
N ARG A 58 2.44 3.23 -10.77
CA ARG A 58 1.01 3.46 -10.71
C ARG A 58 0.69 3.87 -9.29
N PHE A 59 -0.29 4.74 -9.13
CA PHE A 59 -0.58 5.37 -7.85
C PHE A 59 -2.08 5.37 -7.57
N LEU A 60 -2.42 5.38 -6.29
CA LEU A 60 -3.70 5.85 -5.77
C LEU A 60 -3.40 7.05 -4.87
N ALA A 61 -3.83 8.25 -5.29
CA ALA A 61 -3.66 9.49 -4.55
C ALA A 61 -4.71 10.51 -5.01
N ASP A 62 -5.20 11.35 -4.10
CA ASP A 62 -6.16 12.41 -4.43
C ASP A 62 -5.45 13.52 -5.20
N VAL A 63 -5.74 13.67 -6.50
CA VAL A 63 -5.12 14.72 -7.34
C VAL A 63 -6.04 15.93 -7.56
N ASN A 64 -7.28 15.86 -7.10
CA ASN A 64 -8.30 16.88 -7.38
C ASN A 64 -8.85 17.59 -6.12
N ALA A 65 -8.41 17.15 -4.93
CA ALA A 65 -8.80 17.60 -3.59
C ALA A 65 -10.26 17.29 -3.22
N ASP A 66 -10.81 16.15 -3.65
CA ASP A 66 -12.14 15.67 -3.28
C ASP A 66 -12.15 14.65 -2.12
N ASN A 67 -10.96 14.37 -1.56
CA ASN A 67 -10.64 13.38 -0.54
C ASN A 67 -10.82 11.93 -1.00
N ARG A 68 -10.78 11.66 -2.30
CA ARG A 68 -10.75 10.29 -2.86
C ARG A 68 -9.46 10.07 -3.61
N ALA A 69 -8.84 8.93 -3.39
CA ALA A 69 -7.65 8.53 -4.11
C ALA A 69 -7.99 8.15 -5.56
N ASP A 70 -7.34 8.82 -6.50
CA ASP A 70 -7.52 8.64 -7.93
C ASP A 70 -6.48 7.67 -8.51
N TYR A 71 -6.87 6.92 -9.54
CA TYR A 71 -5.95 5.97 -10.19
C TYR A 71 -5.10 6.64 -11.26
N CYS A 72 -3.84 6.94 -10.92
CA CYS A 72 -2.89 7.60 -11.80
C CYS A 72 -1.87 6.63 -12.39
N ARG A 73 -1.68 6.70 -13.70
CA ARG A 73 -0.71 5.89 -14.44
C ARG A 73 -0.21 6.59 -15.70
N PHE A 74 0.96 6.17 -16.19
CA PHE A 74 1.50 6.65 -17.45
C PHE A 74 0.80 5.97 -18.62
N VAL A 75 0.44 6.75 -19.64
CA VAL A 75 -0.32 6.32 -20.83
C VAL A 75 0.16 7.07 -22.08
N GLY A 76 -0.44 6.76 -23.23
CA GLY A 76 -0.04 7.31 -24.53
C GLY A 76 1.19 6.62 -25.11
N ASP A 77 1.63 7.01 -26.30
CA ASP A 77 2.75 6.39 -27.02
C ASP A 77 3.98 7.29 -27.01
N SER A 78 5.18 6.70 -27.03
CA SER A 78 6.43 7.45 -27.20
C SER A 78 6.44 8.25 -28.51
N PRO A 79 6.89 9.53 -28.51
CA PRO A 79 7.53 10.27 -27.41
C PRO A 79 6.55 11.04 -26.51
N ASN A 80 5.25 10.84 -26.67
CA ASN A 80 4.18 11.63 -26.06
C ASN A 80 3.56 10.97 -24.82
N ILE A 81 4.30 10.10 -24.11
CA ILE A 81 3.83 9.50 -22.85
C ILE A 81 3.48 10.60 -21.85
N PHE A 82 2.39 10.44 -21.11
CA PHE A 82 1.94 11.39 -20.09
C PHE A 82 1.33 10.69 -18.89
N LEU A 83 1.33 11.38 -17.74
CA LEU A 83 0.63 10.92 -16.54
C LEU A 83 -0.85 11.25 -16.68
N SER A 84 -1.71 10.26 -16.45
CA SER A 84 -3.16 10.40 -16.53
C SER A 84 -3.83 9.71 -15.36
N CYS A 85 -4.75 10.39 -14.70
CA CYS A 85 -5.53 9.88 -13.59
C CYS A 85 -6.99 9.63 -14.00
N ASN A 86 -7.49 8.45 -13.64
CA ASN A 86 -8.90 8.12 -13.65
C ASN A 86 -9.47 8.48 -12.28
N LEU A 87 -10.36 9.47 -12.24
CA LEU A 87 -10.83 10.03 -10.98
C LEU A 87 -11.82 9.08 -10.30
N ALA A 88 -11.69 8.98 -8.99
CA ALA A 88 -12.67 8.35 -8.14
C ALA A 88 -13.94 9.22 -8.07
N THR A 89 -15.09 8.58 -7.94
CA THR A 89 -16.41 9.19 -7.86
C THR A 89 -17.19 8.51 -6.73
N PRO A 90 -18.31 9.05 -6.25
CA PRO A 90 -19.10 8.40 -5.20
C PRO A 90 -19.55 6.95 -5.49
N SER A 91 -19.50 6.51 -6.75
CA SER A 91 -19.99 5.20 -7.19
C SER A 91 -18.93 4.29 -7.84
N GLY A 92 -17.64 4.61 -7.72
CA GLY A 92 -16.55 3.91 -8.43
C GLY A 92 -15.62 4.89 -9.13
N PHE A 93 -14.85 4.44 -10.11
CA PHE A 93 -14.03 5.35 -10.93
C PHE A 93 -14.80 5.85 -12.15
N SER A 94 -14.46 7.05 -12.62
CA SER A 94 -15.06 7.67 -13.80
C SER A 94 -14.95 6.76 -15.03
N ILE A 95 -15.98 6.78 -15.88
CA ILE A 95 -15.95 6.11 -17.20
C ILE A 95 -14.88 6.73 -18.12
N ASN A 96 -14.58 8.01 -17.92
CA ASN A 96 -13.57 8.75 -18.66
C ASN A 96 -12.21 8.62 -17.99
N GLN A 97 -11.55 7.49 -18.20
CA GLN A 97 -10.25 7.16 -17.59
C GLN A 97 -9.06 8.08 -17.98
N TYR A 98 -9.27 9.14 -18.74
CA TYR A 98 -8.23 10.07 -19.21
C TYR A 98 -8.60 11.55 -18.97
N GLU A 99 -9.14 11.86 -17.80
CA GLU A 99 -9.73 13.19 -17.52
C GLU A 99 -8.80 14.15 -16.78
N PHE A 100 -7.86 13.66 -15.98
CA PHE A 100 -6.90 14.49 -15.24
C PHE A 100 -5.48 14.17 -15.70
N ASN A 101 -4.87 15.06 -16.48
CA ASN A 101 -3.67 14.74 -17.25
C ASN A 101 -2.54 15.73 -17.01
N SER A 102 -1.31 15.25 -17.18
CA SER A 102 -0.16 16.10 -17.44
C SER A 102 -0.05 16.47 -18.92
N ILE A 103 0.96 17.26 -19.23
CA ILE A 103 1.35 17.50 -20.62
C ILE A 103 1.76 16.19 -21.30
N ARG A 104 1.53 16.11 -22.61
CA ARG A 104 2.08 15.04 -23.46
C ARG A 104 3.59 15.15 -23.55
N GLY A 105 4.29 14.03 -23.40
CA GLY A 105 5.75 14.00 -23.36
C GLY A 105 6.31 14.56 -22.05
N ILE A 106 5.60 14.32 -20.93
CA ILE A 106 6.12 14.67 -19.61
C ILE A 106 7.46 13.94 -19.38
N ASP A 107 8.41 14.63 -18.75
CA ASP A 107 9.58 13.96 -18.19
C ASP A 107 9.10 12.97 -17.13
N GLN A 108 9.37 11.68 -17.33
CA GLN A 108 8.95 10.61 -16.43
C GLN A 108 9.91 10.44 -15.26
N GLY A 109 11.01 11.20 -15.22
CA GLY A 109 12.12 11.02 -14.30
C GLY A 109 12.99 9.81 -14.61
N TYR A 110 13.98 9.59 -13.75
CA TYR A 110 14.91 8.47 -13.84
C TYR A 110 14.24 7.12 -13.55
N GLY A 111 14.52 6.10 -14.36
CA GLY A 111 13.96 4.75 -14.18
C GLY A 111 14.45 4.02 -12.93
N ASN A 112 15.64 4.36 -12.42
CA ASN A 112 16.24 3.77 -11.21
C ASN A 112 16.02 4.62 -9.95
N LEU A 113 15.32 5.74 -10.05
CA LEU A 113 14.97 6.60 -8.91
C LEU A 113 13.44 6.56 -8.70
N PRO A 114 12.97 6.73 -7.45
CA PRO A 114 11.56 6.70 -7.14
C PRO A 114 10.86 7.93 -7.70
N ARG A 115 9.55 7.78 -7.81
CA ARG A 115 8.60 8.77 -8.29
C ARG A 115 7.44 8.75 -7.33
N PHE A 116 6.88 9.92 -7.05
CA PHE A 116 5.91 10.10 -5.98
C PHE A 116 4.68 10.84 -6.49
N LEU A 117 3.54 10.55 -5.87
CA LEU A 117 2.36 11.41 -5.87
C LEU A 117 2.05 11.76 -4.42
N ALA A 118 2.25 13.02 -4.05
CA ALA A 118 1.95 13.53 -2.72
C ALA A 118 1.92 15.07 -2.74
N ASP A 119 1.16 15.66 -1.84
CA ASP A 119 0.97 17.11 -1.75
C ASP A 119 2.21 17.77 -1.17
N VAL A 120 2.95 18.55 -1.98
CA VAL A 120 4.15 19.28 -1.52
C VAL A 120 3.89 20.76 -1.25
N ASN A 121 2.71 21.27 -1.57
CA ASN A 121 2.40 22.69 -1.53
C ASN A 121 1.27 23.06 -0.54
N ALA A 122 0.67 22.05 0.11
CA ALA A 122 -0.45 22.11 1.04
C ALA A 122 -1.77 22.58 0.40
N ASP A 123 -2.02 22.24 -0.86
CA ASP A 123 -3.28 22.55 -1.56
C ASP A 123 -4.29 21.38 -1.59
N LYS A 124 -3.92 20.27 -0.93
CA LYS A 124 -4.63 18.99 -0.81
C LYS A 124 -4.68 18.15 -2.08
N ARG A 125 -3.84 18.44 -3.08
CA ARG A 125 -3.70 17.62 -4.28
C ARG A 125 -2.34 16.98 -4.30
N ALA A 126 -2.30 15.71 -4.67
CA ALA A 126 -1.06 14.98 -4.83
C ALA A 126 -0.33 15.46 -6.09
N ASP A 127 0.90 15.96 -5.90
CA ASP A 127 1.77 16.47 -6.94
C ASP A 127 2.71 15.38 -7.46
N TYR A 128 3.04 15.42 -8.75
CA TYR A 128 3.93 14.44 -9.36
C TYR A 128 5.40 14.83 -9.22
N CYS A 129 6.09 14.21 -8.25
CA CYS A 129 7.49 14.45 -7.94
C CYS A 129 8.41 13.36 -8.51
N ARG A 130 9.51 13.79 -9.12
CA ARG A 130 10.54 12.90 -9.69
C ARG A 130 11.92 13.54 -9.68
N PHE A 131 12.96 12.72 -9.78
CA PHE A 131 14.31 13.20 -10.01
C PHE A 131 14.51 13.57 -11.48
N VAL A 132 15.15 14.70 -11.74
CA VAL A 132 15.38 15.29 -13.07
C VAL A 132 16.74 16.01 -13.12
N GLY A 133 17.10 16.55 -14.28
CA GLY A 133 18.40 17.19 -14.52
C GLY A 133 19.51 16.17 -14.78
N ASP A 134 20.73 16.63 -15.07
CA ASP A 134 21.88 15.78 -15.40
C ASP A 134 22.88 15.71 -14.25
N SER A 135 23.60 14.59 -14.12
CA SER A 135 24.70 14.45 -13.17
C SER A 135 25.79 15.52 -13.42
N PRO A 136 26.34 16.19 -12.39
CA PRO A 136 26.14 15.95 -10.95
C PRO A 136 24.98 16.75 -10.31
N ASN A 137 24.17 17.41 -11.12
CA ASN A 137 23.16 18.38 -10.71
C ASN A 137 21.74 17.82 -10.68
N ILE A 138 21.56 16.51 -10.49
CA ILE A 138 20.25 15.87 -10.34
C ILE A 138 19.50 16.50 -9.15
N PHE A 139 18.21 16.76 -9.31
CA PHE A 139 17.36 17.35 -8.27
C PHE A 139 15.95 16.77 -8.28
N LEU A 140 15.26 16.86 -7.16
CA LEU A 140 13.86 16.50 -7.03
C LEU A 140 13.00 17.66 -7.56
N SER A 141 12.05 17.37 -8.44
CA SER A 141 11.17 18.34 -9.06
C SER A 141 9.75 17.79 -9.14
N CYS A 142 8.78 18.60 -8.72
CA CYS A 142 7.37 18.27 -8.77
C CYS A 142 6.62 19.09 -9.83
N ASN A 143 5.76 18.39 -10.56
CA ASN A 143 4.71 18.96 -11.38
C ASN A 143 3.45 19.00 -10.53
N LEU A 144 3.01 20.20 -10.18
CA LEU A 144 1.90 20.44 -9.30
C LEU A 144 0.58 20.09 -9.97
N ALA A 145 -0.28 19.43 -9.21
CA ALA A 145 -1.68 19.26 -9.56
C ALA A 145 -2.40 20.61 -9.44
N THR A 146 -3.37 20.83 -10.32
CA THR A 146 -4.21 22.04 -10.37
C THR A 146 -5.68 21.60 -10.43
N PRO A 147 -6.65 22.51 -10.30
CA PRO A 147 -8.06 22.14 -10.37
C PRO A 147 -8.51 21.43 -11.66
N SER A 148 -7.74 21.49 -12.75
CA SER A 148 -8.11 20.90 -14.05
C SER A 148 -7.06 19.98 -14.68
N GLY A 149 -6.08 19.50 -13.90
CA GLY A 149 -4.98 18.65 -14.38
C GLY A 149 -3.65 19.04 -13.77
N PHE A 150 -2.54 18.44 -14.21
CA PHE A 150 -1.22 18.90 -13.79
C PHE A 150 -0.80 20.17 -14.54
N SER A 151 -0.02 21.03 -13.88
CA SER A 151 0.51 22.26 -14.46
C SER A 151 1.27 22.01 -15.76
N ILE A 152 1.18 22.95 -16.71
CA ILE A 152 2.00 22.92 -17.93
C ILE A 152 3.50 23.07 -17.61
N ASN A 153 3.82 23.74 -16.51
CA ASN A 153 5.19 23.91 -16.03
C ASN A 153 5.58 22.72 -15.15
N GLN A 154 5.98 21.62 -15.77
CA GLN A 154 6.33 20.37 -15.08
C GLN A 154 7.56 20.43 -14.13
N TYR A 155 8.20 21.60 -13.96
CA TYR A 155 9.40 21.81 -13.14
C TYR A 155 9.26 23.01 -12.19
N GLU A 156 8.16 23.11 -11.45
CA GLU A 156 7.82 24.32 -10.70
C GLU A 156 8.14 24.26 -9.20
N PHE A 157 8.13 23.08 -8.58
CA PHE A 157 8.47 22.90 -7.18
C PHE A 157 9.73 22.04 -7.03
N ASN A 158 10.85 22.67 -6.69
CA ASN A 158 12.17 22.06 -6.86
C ASN A 158 12.95 22.01 -5.56
N SER A 159 13.80 21.00 -5.43
CA SER A 159 14.93 21.03 -4.50
C SER A 159 16.12 21.78 -5.08
N ILE A 160 17.18 21.89 -4.29
CA ILE A 160 18.47 22.33 -4.80
C ILE A 160 18.98 21.38 -5.88
N ARG A 161 19.75 21.92 -6.83
CA ARG A 161 20.52 21.13 -7.79
C ARG A 161 21.64 20.36 -7.08
N GLY A 162 21.79 19.09 -7.45
CA GLY A 162 22.75 18.20 -6.79
C GLY A 162 22.29 17.78 -5.40
N ILE A 163 20.98 17.60 -5.20
CA ILE A 163 20.46 17.09 -3.93
C ILE A 163 21.05 15.70 -3.65
N ASP A 164 21.32 15.42 -2.38
CA ASP A 164 21.61 14.07 -1.91
C ASP A 164 20.35 13.21 -2.10
N GLN A 165 20.44 12.31 -3.07
CA GLN A 165 19.40 11.36 -3.43
C GLN A 165 19.27 10.25 -2.39
N GLY A 166 20.20 10.11 -1.45
CA GLY A 166 20.27 9.00 -0.50
C GLY A 166 20.80 7.71 -1.12
N TYR A 167 20.81 6.65 -0.31
CA TYR A 167 21.29 5.33 -0.72
C TYR A 167 20.38 4.64 -1.74
N GLU A 168 20.96 4.00 -2.74
CA GLU A 168 20.23 3.24 -3.77
C GLU A 168 19.45 2.05 -3.19
N ASN A 169 20.03 1.37 -2.19
CA ASN A 169 19.47 0.17 -1.56
C ASN A 169 18.58 0.46 -0.34
N LEU A 170 18.36 1.75 0.00
CA LEU A 170 17.47 2.16 1.08
C LEU A 170 16.29 2.95 0.52
N PRO A 171 15.11 2.89 1.18
CA PRO A 171 13.94 3.57 0.70
C PRO A 171 14.09 5.08 0.84
N ARG A 172 13.31 5.76 0.01
CA ARG A 172 13.15 7.20 -0.04
C ARG A 172 11.67 7.47 0.03
N PHE A 173 11.30 8.54 0.70
CA PHE A 173 9.92 8.83 1.03
C PHE A 173 9.59 10.28 0.72
N LEU A 174 8.29 10.52 0.54
CA LEU A 174 7.73 11.84 0.43
C LEU A 174 6.49 11.87 1.33
N ALA A 175 6.64 12.45 2.53
CA ALA A 175 5.62 12.43 3.58
C ALA A 175 5.81 13.62 4.53
N ASP A 176 4.72 14.17 5.08
CA ASP A 176 4.79 15.30 6.03
C ASP A 176 5.33 14.81 7.36
N VAL A 177 6.53 15.25 7.75
CA VAL A 177 7.16 14.86 9.03
C VAL A 177 7.09 15.97 10.09
N ASN A 178 6.59 17.15 9.73
CA ASN A 178 6.62 18.33 10.60
C ASN A 178 5.22 18.90 10.93
N ALA A 179 4.16 18.32 10.35
CA ALA A 179 2.75 18.69 10.46
C ALA A 179 2.41 20.07 9.83
N ASP A 180 3.08 20.45 8.74
CA ASP A 180 2.77 21.67 7.98
C ASP A 180 1.86 21.43 6.75
N ASN A 181 1.41 20.19 6.58
CA ASN A 181 0.62 19.64 5.47
C ASN A 181 1.35 19.61 4.12
N ARG A 182 2.69 19.62 4.11
CA ARG A 182 3.50 19.41 2.92
C ARG A 182 4.32 18.15 3.09
N ALA A 183 4.38 17.35 2.04
CA ALA A 183 5.17 16.16 2.06
C ALA A 183 6.66 16.49 1.85
N ASP A 184 7.48 16.03 2.79
CA ASP A 184 8.91 16.30 2.86
C ASP A 184 9.71 15.14 2.25
N TYR A 185 10.84 15.46 1.60
CA TYR A 185 11.68 14.44 0.99
C TYR A 185 12.62 13.81 2.01
N CYS A 186 12.35 12.57 2.43
CA CYS A 186 13.13 11.85 3.43
C CYS A 186 13.95 10.71 2.81
N ARG A 187 15.22 10.60 3.20
CA ARG A 187 16.14 9.55 2.75
C ARG A 187 17.23 9.26 3.76
N PHE A 188 17.82 8.08 3.67
CA PHE A 188 18.99 7.71 4.47
C PHE A 188 20.25 8.38 3.93
N VAL A 189 21.07 8.91 4.83
CA VAL A 189 22.29 9.68 4.54
C VAL A 189 23.36 9.43 5.62
N GLY A 190 24.54 10.04 5.45
CA GLY A 190 25.70 9.84 6.33
C GLY A 190 26.45 8.55 6.03
N ASP A 191 27.56 8.29 6.71
CA ASP A 191 28.43 7.13 6.46
C ASP A 191 28.28 6.07 7.56
N SER A 192 28.48 4.80 7.20
CA SER A 192 28.55 3.70 8.17
C SER A 192 29.64 3.95 9.23
N PRO A 193 29.36 3.73 10.54
CA PRO A 193 28.17 3.11 11.14
C PRO A 193 27.05 4.11 11.50
N ASN A 194 27.18 5.38 11.11
CA ASN A 194 26.35 6.49 11.54
C ASN A 194 25.27 6.89 10.53
N ILE A 195 24.83 5.98 9.66
CA ILE A 195 23.74 6.23 8.71
C ILE A 195 22.48 6.66 9.49
N PHE A 196 21.76 7.65 8.98
CA PHE A 196 20.55 8.17 9.60
C PHE A 196 19.52 8.61 8.57
N LEU A 197 18.23 8.58 8.97
CA LEU A 197 17.14 9.15 8.19
C LEU A 197 17.16 10.68 8.35
N SER A 198 17.10 11.39 7.23
CA SER A 198 17.10 12.85 7.17
C SER A 198 16.13 13.33 6.09
N CYS A 199 15.35 14.37 6.40
CA CYS A 199 14.40 14.97 5.47
C CYS A 199 14.79 16.38 5.06
N ASN A 200 14.55 16.68 3.79
CA ASN A 200 14.54 18.00 3.20
C ASN A 200 13.09 18.48 3.17
N LEU A 201 12.77 19.50 3.98
CA LEU A 201 11.42 19.98 4.18
C LEU A 201 10.93 20.75 2.95
N ALA A 202 9.68 20.49 2.60
CA ALA A 202 8.95 21.30 1.66
C ALA A 202 8.63 22.67 2.30
N THR A 203 8.66 23.72 1.50
CA THR A 203 8.35 25.10 1.91
C THR A 203 7.31 25.68 0.96
N VAL A 204 6.90 26.93 1.20
CA VAL A 204 5.94 27.63 0.33
C VAL A 204 6.40 27.78 -1.13
N SER A 205 7.69 27.63 -1.43
CA SER A 205 8.25 27.92 -2.77
C SER A 205 9.18 26.84 -3.32
N GLY A 206 9.12 25.62 -2.78
CA GLY A 206 10.04 24.53 -3.13
C GLY A 206 10.56 23.82 -1.89
N PHE A 207 11.49 22.88 -2.06
CA PHE A 207 12.18 22.28 -0.91
C PHE A 207 13.25 23.23 -0.36
N SER A 208 13.49 23.16 0.94
CA SER A 208 14.50 23.97 1.64
C SER A 208 15.89 23.81 1.02
N ILE A 209 16.69 24.87 1.05
CA ILE A 209 18.12 24.79 0.67
C ILE A 209 18.92 23.92 1.65
N ASN A 210 18.44 23.81 2.89
CA ASN A 210 19.05 23.00 3.93
C ASN A 210 18.53 21.57 3.86
N GLN A 211 19.05 20.78 2.93
CA GLN A 211 18.59 19.40 2.69
C GLN A 211 18.77 18.39 3.86
N TYR A 212 19.26 18.80 5.03
CA TYR A 212 19.50 17.94 6.20
C TYR A 212 18.94 18.54 7.49
N GLU A 213 17.68 18.97 7.49
CA GLU A 213 17.12 19.78 8.59
C GLU A 213 16.23 19.00 9.56
N PHE A 214 15.58 17.91 9.12
CA PHE A 214 14.76 17.07 9.99
C PHE A 214 15.36 15.67 10.09
N ASN A 215 15.99 15.35 11.22
CA ASN A 215 16.90 14.22 11.33
C ASN A 215 16.47 13.24 12.42
N SER A 216 16.78 11.97 12.21
CA SER A 216 16.84 10.96 13.25
C SER A 216 18.22 10.95 13.93
N ILE A 217 18.36 10.12 14.98
CA ILE A 217 19.66 9.87 15.59
C ILE A 217 20.64 9.23 14.60
N ARG A 218 21.91 9.63 14.67
CA ARG A 218 22.98 8.99 13.91
C ARG A 218 23.11 7.51 14.29
N GLY A 219 23.21 6.64 13.29
CA GLY A 219 23.25 5.19 13.51
C GLY A 219 21.89 4.61 13.90
N ILE A 220 20.80 5.21 13.43
CA ILE A 220 19.45 4.66 13.62
C ILE A 220 19.38 3.22 13.09
N ASP A 221 18.64 2.36 13.78
CA ASP A 221 18.26 1.05 13.26
C ASP A 221 17.37 1.23 12.03
N GLN A 222 17.96 0.91 10.88
CA GLN A 222 17.32 0.99 9.57
C GLN A 222 16.27 -0.12 9.39
N GLY A 223 16.21 -1.12 10.26
CA GLY A 223 15.37 -2.29 10.13
C GLY A 223 15.92 -3.33 9.17
N TYR A 224 15.18 -4.41 8.98
CA TYR A 224 15.56 -5.51 8.09
C TYR A 224 15.58 -5.09 6.62
N GLU A 225 16.62 -5.52 5.88
CA GLU A 225 16.76 -5.27 4.44
C GLU A 225 15.63 -5.90 3.61
N ASN A 226 15.17 -7.09 4.00
CA ASN A 226 14.14 -7.87 3.29
C ASN A 226 12.70 -7.55 3.74
N LEU A 227 12.51 -6.58 4.64
CA LEU A 227 11.18 -6.14 5.10
C LEU A 227 10.98 -4.66 4.75
N PRO A 228 9.74 -4.23 4.51
CA PRO A 228 9.45 -2.85 4.18
C PRO A 228 9.67 -1.95 5.39
N ARG A 229 9.90 -0.68 5.07
CA ARG A 229 10.02 0.44 5.99
C ARG A 229 9.01 1.49 5.55
N PHE A 230 8.49 2.25 6.49
CA PHE A 230 7.37 3.14 6.26
C PHE A 230 7.63 4.51 6.88
N LEU A 231 7.04 5.53 6.26
CA LEU A 231 6.74 6.81 6.88
C LEU A 231 5.23 6.98 6.89
N ALA A 232 4.62 6.95 8.06
CA ALA A 232 3.18 7.11 8.26
C ALA A 232 2.88 7.59 9.67
N ASP A 233 1.85 8.41 9.85
CA ASP A 233 1.42 8.87 11.18
C ASP A 233 0.75 7.71 11.91
N VAL A 234 1.38 7.18 12.96
CA VAL A 234 0.81 6.07 13.77
C VAL A 234 0.23 6.54 15.09
N ASN A 235 0.34 7.83 15.41
CA ASN A 235 -0.04 8.38 16.71
C ASN A 235 -1.11 9.49 16.65
N ALA A 236 -1.53 9.87 15.44
CA ALA A 236 -2.48 10.92 15.09
C ALA A 236 -2.02 12.35 15.44
N ASP A 237 -0.72 12.63 15.38
CA ASP A 237 -0.16 13.97 15.59
C ASP A 237 0.10 14.76 14.29
N LYS A 238 -0.27 14.15 13.14
CA LYS A 238 -0.10 14.63 11.77
C LYS A 238 1.33 14.61 11.24
N ARG A 239 2.25 13.91 11.92
CA ARG A 239 3.62 13.72 11.44
C ARG A 239 3.82 12.27 11.07
N ALA A 240 4.46 12.04 9.94
CA ALA A 240 4.82 10.71 9.51
C ALA A 240 5.98 10.17 10.36
N ASP A 241 5.74 9.04 11.03
CA ASP A 241 6.70 8.36 11.90
C ASP A 241 7.50 7.31 11.13
N TYR A 242 8.76 7.09 11.52
CA TYR A 242 9.61 6.09 10.88
C TYR A 242 9.40 4.71 11.47
N CYS A 243 8.64 3.87 10.77
CA CYS A 243 8.30 2.51 11.19
C CYS A 243 9.09 1.45 10.40
N ARG A 244 9.65 0.48 11.12
CA ARG A 244 10.41 -0.63 10.55
C ARG A 244 10.37 -1.88 11.43
N PHE A 245 10.63 -3.03 10.82
CA PHE A 245 10.76 -4.28 11.56
C PHE A 245 12.12 -4.37 12.23
N VAL A 246 12.14 -4.77 13.50
CA VAL A 246 13.31 -4.85 14.37
C VAL A 246 13.22 -6.07 15.31
N GLY A 247 14.21 -6.26 16.16
CA GLY A 247 14.28 -7.38 17.10
C GLY A 247 15.06 -8.56 16.52
N ASN A 248 14.81 -9.76 17.06
CA ASN A 248 15.45 -11.00 16.60
C ASN A 248 14.41 -12.10 16.52
N SER A 249 14.53 -12.99 15.54
CA SER A 249 13.68 -14.19 15.44
C SER A 249 13.75 -15.03 16.73
N PRO A 250 12.61 -15.52 17.25
CA PRO A 250 11.25 -15.45 16.71
C PRO A 250 10.46 -14.19 17.09
N ASN A 251 11.06 -13.24 17.82
CA ASN A 251 10.42 -12.07 18.40
C ASN A 251 10.62 -10.79 17.57
N VAL A 252 10.53 -10.90 16.24
CA VAL A 252 10.52 -9.71 15.37
C VAL A 252 9.27 -8.89 15.67
N LEU A 253 9.40 -7.57 15.73
CA LEU A 253 8.28 -6.63 15.92
C LEU A 253 8.36 -5.49 14.91
N LEU A 254 7.21 -4.91 14.57
CA LEU A 254 7.12 -3.60 13.95
C LEU A 254 7.26 -2.52 15.02
N SER A 255 8.17 -1.57 14.82
CA SER A 255 8.50 -0.51 15.76
C SER A 255 8.70 0.82 15.05
N CYS A 256 8.17 1.91 15.60
CA CYS A 256 8.34 3.25 15.05
C CYS A 256 9.17 4.18 15.95
N ASN A 257 9.98 5.00 15.30
CA ASN A 257 10.62 6.18 15.87
C ASN A 257 9.75 7.39 15.54
N LEU A 258 9.18 8.01 16.58
CA LEU A 258 8.17 9.06 16.38
C LEU A 258 8.81 10.35 15.87
N ALA A 259 8.15 11.00 14.92
CA ALA A 259 8.46 12.36 14.53
C ALA A 259 8.06 13.34 15.65
N THR A 260 8.84 14.39 15.83
CA THR A 260 8.62 15.44 16.84
C THR A 260 8.69 16.82 16.17
N ALA A 261 8.52 17.89 16.95
CA ALA A 261 8.58 19.25 16.42
C ALA A 261 9.94 19.64 15.78
N SER A 262 11.03 18.91 16.05
CA SER A 262 12.38 19.27 15.60
C SER A 262 13.20 18.12 15.02
N GLY A 263 12.56 17.01 14.65
CA GLY A 263 13.25 15.79 14.17
C GLY A 263 12.54 14.53 14.66
N PHE A 264 13.09 13.37 14.32
CA PHE A 264 12.64 12.12 14.94
C PHE A 264 13.18 12.01 16.36
N SER A 265 12.47 11.33 17.25
CA SER A 265 12.87 11.21 18.66
C SER A 265 14.28 10.65 18.79
N ILE A 266 15.11 11.37 19.55
CA ILE A 266 16.49 10.98 19.87
C ILE A 266 16.59 10.25 21.21
N ILE A 267 15.51 10.25 22.00
CA ILE A 267 15.48 9.63 23.33
C ILE A 267 15.32 8.12 23.18
N ASN A 268 14.40 7.71 22.32
CA ASN A 268 14.14 6.31 22.03
C ASN A 268 13.71 6.15 20.57
N GLN A 269 14.39 5.29 19.82
CA GLN A 269 14.01 4.95 18.44
C GLN A 269 13.00 3.79 18.37
N TYR A 270 12.56 3.25 19.51
CA TYR A 270 11.61 2.15 19.62
C TYR A 270 10.43 2.55 20.52
N GLU A 271 9.67 3.55 20.11
CA GLU A 271 8.65 4.21 20.96
C GLU A 271 7.26 3.63 20.74
N PHE A 272 6.92 3.35 19.49
CA PHE A 272 5.59 2.85 19.12
C PHE A 272 5.73 1.44 18.58
N ASN A 273 5.41 0.45 19.42
CA ASN A 273 5.75 -0.94 19.15
C ASN A 273 4.49 -1.79 18.98
N SER A 274 4.61 -2.77 18.10
CA SER A 274 3.80 -3.97 18.15
C SER A 274 4.39 -4.98 19.12
N ILE A 275 3.71 -6.12 19.26
CA ILE A 275 4.20 -7.20 20.11
C ILE A 275 5.38 -7.92 19.44
N GLY A 276 6.26 -8.49 20.26
CA GLY A 276 7.27 -9.42 19.76
C GLY A 276 6.62 -10.63 19.10
N GLY A 277 7.12 -11.02 17.92
CA GLY A 277 6.57 -12.14 17.14
C GLY A 277 5.34 -11.74 16.33
N ILE A 278 5.28 -10.49 15.87
CA ILE A 278 4.21 -10.07 14.97
C ILE A 278 4.26 -10.88 13.66
N ASP A 279 3.10 -11.27 13.16
CA ASP A 279 2.94 -11.83 11.82
C ASP A 279 3.29 -10.74 10.79
N GLN A 280 4.44 -10.93 10.16
CA GLN A 280 4.99 -10.05 9.13
C GLN A 280 4.26 -10.21 7.78
N GLY A 281 3.33 -11.14 7.66
CA GLY A 281 2.67 -11.50 6.41
C GLY A 281 3.59 -12.22 5.43
N TYR A 282 3.09 -12.42 4.23
CA TYR A 282 3.80 -13.12 3.16
C TYR A 282 4.92 -12.27 2.55
N GLY A 283 6.06 -12.90 2.28
CA GLY A 283 7.21 -12.22 1.66
C GLY A 283 6.98 -11.74 0.22
N ASN A 284 6.07 -12.37 -0.53
CA ASN A 284 5.71 -12.03 -1.91
C ASN A 284 4.44 -11.17 -2.02
N LEU A 285 3.81 -10.80 -0.90
CA LEU A 285 2.64 -9.93 -0.86
C LEU A 285 3.00 -8.60 -0.16
N PRO A 286 2.36 -7.49 -0.54
CA PRO A 286 2.65 -6.21 0.07
C PRO A 286 2.14 -6.15 1.51
N ARG A 287 2.75 -5.23 2.25
CA ARG A 287 2.37 -4.79 3.57
C ARG A 287 2.16 -3.29 3.52
N PHE A 288 1.31 -2.79 4.39
CA PHE A 288 0.90 -1.40 4.37
C PHE A 288 0.84 -0.82 5.77
N LEU A 289 1.07 0.49 5.86
CA LEU A 289 0.61 1.35 6.95
C LEU A 289 -0.40 2.32 6.36
N ALA A 290 -1.67 2.20 6.75
CA ALA A 290 -2.74 3.07 6.29
C ALA A 290 -3.88 3.07 7.31
N ASP A 291 -4.57 4.20 7.47
CA ASP A 291 -5.70 4.30 8.40
C ASP A 291 -6.92 3.57 7.82
N VAL A 292 -7.25 2.39 8.35
CA VAL A 292 -8.46 1.64 7.97
C VAL A 292 -9.56 1.80 9.02
N SER A 293 -9.22 2.41 10.16
CA SER A 293 -10.07 2.56 11.33
C SER A 293 -10.82 3.90 11.38
N ALA A 294 -10.40 4.87 10.56
CA ALA A 294 -10.80 6.28 10.55
C ALA A 294 -10.51 6.99 11.88
N ASP A 295 -9.40 6.65 12.54
CA ASP A 295 -8.94 7.30 13.77
C ASP A 295 -7.74 8.25 13.56
N ASN A 296 -7.33 8.44 12.30
CA ASN A 296 -6.16 9.17 11.83
C ASN A 296 -4.81 8.52 12.21
N ARG A 297 -4.80 7.24 12.57
CA ARG A 297 -3.56 6.48 12.76
C ARG A 297 -3.41 5.42 11.68
N ALA A 298 -2.20 5.27 11.17
CA ALA A 298 -1.88 4.27 10.19
C ALA A 298 -1.79 2.87 10.84
N ASP A 299 -2.65 1.97 10.39
CA ASP A 299 -2.75 0.60 10.87
C ASP A 299 -1.86 -0.33 10.05
N TYR A 300 -1.32 -1.37 10.69
CA TYR A 300 -0.47 -2.34 10.01
C TYR A 300 -1.28 -3.45 9.34
N CYS A 301 -1.36 -3.38 8.01
CA CYS A 301 -2.12 -4.32 7.19
C CYS A 301 -1.20 -5.25 6.39
N ARG A 302 -1.51 -6.55 6.41
CA ARG A 302 -0.78 -7.59 5.67
C ARG A 302 -1.66 -8.80 5.35
N PHE A 303 -1.27 -9.56 4.33
CA PHE A 303 -1.93 -10.82 4.00
C PHE A 303 -1.47 -11.93 4.94
N VAL A 304 -2.43 -12.74 5.41
CA VAL A 304 -2.26 -13.79 6.41
C VAL A 304 -3.18 -14.98 6.13
N GLY A 305 -3.15 -16.01 6.98
CA GLY A 305 -3.88 -17.26 6.79
C GLY A 305 -3.19 -18.20 5.80
N ASP A 306 -3.80 -19.35 5.51
CA ASP A 306 -3.23 -20.37 4.62
C ASP A 306 -4.02 -20.50 3.33
N SER A 307 -3.36 -20.86 2.23
CA SER A 307 -4.03 -21.19 0.96
C SER A 307 -5.06 -22.32 1.15
N PRO A 308 -6.28 -22.23 0.57
CA PRO A 308 -6.78 -21.18 -0.35
C PRO A 308 -7.45 -19.99 0.36
N ASN A 309 -7.37 -19.89 1.69
CA ASN A 309 -8.11 -18.94 2.52
C ASN A 309 -7.26 -17.75 2.97
N ILE A 310 -6.28 -17.32 2.17
CA ILE A 310 -5.49 -16.11 2.46
C ILE A 310 -6.43 -14.89 2.54
N PHE A 311 -6.18 -14.00 3.50
CA PHE A 311 -6.96 -12.78 3.69
C PHE A 311 -6.08 -11.61 4.11
N LEU A 312 -6.48 -10.40 3.73
CA LEU A 312 -5.91 -9.16 4.24
C LEU A 312 -6.42 -8.92 5.67
N SER A 313 -5.50 -8.63 6.58
CA SER A 313 -5.78 -8.39 7.99
C SER A 313 -4.92 -7.24 8.52
N CYS A 314 -5.52 -6.35 9.29
CA CYS A 314 -4.85 -5.22 9.90
C CYS A 314 -4.81 -5.31 11.43
N ASN A 315 -3.71 -4.78 11.96
CA ASN A 315 -3.45 -4.59 13.37
C ASN A 315 -3.47 -3.09 13.65
N PHE A 316 -4.41 -2.65 14.49
CA PHE A 316 -4.68 -1.25 14.72
C PHE A 316 -3.55 -0.56 15.47
N ALA A 317 -3.24 0.66 15.06
CA ALA A 317 -2.48 1.58 15.86
C ALA A 317 -3.38 2.12 16.99
N THR A 318 -2.87 2.12 18.22
CA THR A 318 -3.58 2.60 19.41
C THR A 318 -2.84 3.78 20.02
N ALA A 319 -3.35 4.37 21.10
CA ALA A 319 -2.68 5.47 21.79
C ALA A 319 -1.28 5.14 22.35
N SER A 320 -0.89 3.86 22.44
CA SER A 320 0.35 3.43 23.10
C SER A 320 1.16 2.40 22.31
N GLY A 321 0.88 2.19 21.03
CA GLY A 321 1.49 1.15 20.21
C GLY A 321 0.47 0.41 19.34
N PHE A 322 0.91 -0.60 18.61
CA PHE A 322 -0.02 -1.45 17.86
C PHE A 322 -0.73 -2.43 18.79
N SER A 323 -1.99 -2.76 18.49
CA SER A 323 -2.82 -3.67 19.27
C SER A 323 -2.16 -5.05 19.46
N ILE A 324 -2.37 -5.66 20.63
CA ILE A 324 -1.98 -7.06 20.88
C ILE A 324 -2.76 -8.04 20.00
N ASN A 325 -3.97 -7.66 19.57
CA ASN A 325 -4.79 -8.47 18.69
C ASN A 325 -4.39 -8.27 17.23
N GLN A 326 -3.49 -9.11 16.75
CA GLN A 326 -2.92 -8.99 15.40
C GLN A 326 -3.94 -9.20 14.25
N TYR A 327 -5.17 -9.65 14.52
CA TYR A 327 -6.15 -10.03 13.50
C TYR A 327 -7.54 -9.41 13.74
N GLU A 328 -7.60 -8.11 13.99
CA GLU A 328 -8.84 -7.45 14.42
C GLU A 328 -9.64 -6.79 13.28
N PHE A 329 -9.00 -6.40 12.17
CA PHE A 329 -9.68 -5.84 11.01
C PHE A 329 -9.40 -6.67 9.76
N ASN A 330 -10.39 -7.42 9.28
CA ASN A 330 -10.15 -8.47 8.29
C ASN A 330 -11.02 -8.28 7.05
N SER A 331 -10.46 -8.67 5.91
CA SER A 331 -11.25 -9.01 4.72
C SER A 331 -11.92 -10.38 4.88
N ILE A 332 -12.77 -10.72 3.91
CA ILE A 332 -13.28 -12.08 3.78
C ILE A 332 -12.12 -13.08 3.56
N ARG A 333 -12.26 -14.30 4.10
CA ARG A 333 -11.29 -15.38 3.86
C ARG A 333 -11.28 -15.79 2.39
N GLY A 334 -10.09 -15.96 1.83
CA GLY A 334 -9.92 -16.27 0.41
C GLY A 334 -10.19 -15.04 -0.48
N ILE A 335 -9.88 -13.83 0.01
CA ILE A 335 -10.00 -12.62 -0.81
C ILE A 335 -9.12 -12.75 -2.05
N ASP A 336 -9.63 -12.26 -3.18
CA ASP A 336 -8.82 -12.08 -4.38
C ASP A 336 -7.72 -11.05 -4.10
N GLN A 337 -6.48 -11.51 -4.11
CA GLN A 337 -5.28 -10.73 -3.84
C GLN A 337 -4.89 -9.85 -5.04
N GLY A 338 -5.54 -10.03 -6.19
CA GLY A 338 -5.18 -9.41 -7.45
C GLY A 338 -3.97 -10.07 -8.12
N TYR A 339 -3.59 -9.49 -9.25
CA TYR A 339 -2.47 -9.96 -10.06
C TYR A 339 -1.11 -9.82 -9.35
N GLU A 340 -0.25 -10.82 -9.50
CA GLU A 340 1.12 -10.81 -8.93
C GLU A 340 1.98 -9.68 -9.51
N ASN A 341 1.83 -9.38 -10.80
CA ASN A 341 2.61 -8.40 -11.54
C ASN A 341 1.97 -6.99 -11.59
N LEU A 342 0.83 -6.79 -10.92
CA LEU A 342 0.18 -5.48 -10.80
C LEU A 342 0.17 -5.04 -9.33
N PRO A 343 0.24 -3.73 -9.05
CA PRO A 343 0.25 -3.23 -7.69
C PRO A 343 -1.11 -3.45 -7.04
N ARG A 344 -1.04 -3.45 -5.71
CA ARG A 344 -2.15 -3.46 -4.79
C ARG A 344 -2.00 -2.22 -3.92
N PHE A 345 -3.12 -1.64 -3.54
CA PHE A 345 -3.14 -0.37 -2.83
C PHE A 345 -4.02 -0.46 -1.59
N LEU A 346 -3.69 0.37 -0.60
CA LEU A 346 -4.57 0.76 0.48
C LEU A 346 -4.67 2.29 0.47
N ALA A 347 -5.82 2.81 0.05
CA ALA A 347 -6.09 4.25 -0.03
C ALA A 347 -7.60 4.49 0.02
N ASP A 348 -8.02 5.60 0.62
CA ASP A 348 -9.45 5.95 0.70
C ASP A 348 -9.93 6.39 -0.69
N VAL A 349 -10.78 5.59 -1.34
CA VAL A 349 -11.33 5.92 -2.67
C VAL A 349 -12.75 6.46 -2.61
N ASN A 350 -13.36 6.50 -1.42
CA ASN A 350 -14.78 6.83 -1.26
C ASN A 350 -15.02 8.09 -0.39
N ALA A 351 -13.97 8.65 0.21
CA ALA A 351 -13.95 9.79 1.13
C ALA A 351 -14.62 9.53 2.49
N ASP A 352 -14.48 8.33 3.06
CA ASP A 352 -14.95 7.97 4.41
C ASP A 352 -13.85 7.99 5.48
N ASN A 353 -12.63 8.39 5.10
CA ASN A 353 -11.40 8.39 5.89
C ASN A 353 -10.89 6.99 6.27
N ARG A 354 -11.29 5.95 5.53
CA ARG A 354 -10.74 4.60 5.67
C ARG A 354 -10.05 4.20 4.39
N ALA A 355 -8.83 3.69 4.50
CA ALA A 355 -8.11 3.15 3.37
C ALA A 355 -8.77 1.87 2.86
N ASP A 356 -9.15 1.87 1.58
CA ASP A 356 -9.79 0.76 0.89
C ASP A 356 -8.78 -0.12 0.18
N TYR A 357 -9.03 -1.44 0.15
CA TYR A 357 -8.11 -2.37 -0.50
C TYR A 357 -8.42 -2.49 -2.00
N CYS A 358 -7.57 -1.88 -2.82
CA CYS A 358 -7.72 -1.86 -4.28
C CYS A 358 -6.71 -2.76 -4.98
N ARG A 359 -7.18 -3.53 -5.95
CA ARG A 359 -6.34 -4.40 -6.80
C ARG A 359 -6.95 -4.62 -8.17
N PHE A 360 -6.12 -5.00 -9.13
CA PHE A 360 -6.58 -5.40 -10.46
C PHE A 360 -7.17 -6.80 -10.42
N VAL A 361 -8.31 -6.98 -11.09
CA VAL A 361 -9.07 -8.25 -11.19
C VAL A 361 -9.70 -8.39 -12.58
N GLY A 362 -10.45 -9.47 -12.80
CA GLY A 362 -11.02 -9.83 -14.10
C GLY A 362 -10.00 -10.49 -15.01
N ASP A 363 -10.39 -10.85 -16.23
CA ASP A 363 -9.54 -11.54 -17.21
C ASP A 363 -9.26 -10.65 -18.41
N SER A 364 -8.10 -10.82 -19.05
CA SER A 364 -7.77 -10.13 -20.31
C SER A 364 -8.83 -10.41 -21.40
N PRO A 365 -9.30 -9.38 -22.15
CA PRO A 365 -8.86 -7.98 -22.17
C PRO A 365 -9.60 -7.06 -21.18
N ASN A 366 -10.42 -7.61 -20.29
CA ASN A 366 -11.35 -6.90 -19.42
C ASN A 366 -10.83 -6.68 -17.99
N VAL A 367 -9.51 -6.65 -17.78
CA VAL A 367 -8.92 -6.36 -16.46
C VAL A 367 -9.37 -4.98 -15.98
N PHE A 368 -9.70 -4.86 -14.70
CA PHE A 368 -10.15 -3.61 -14.09
C PHE A 368 -9.64 -3.46 -12.65
N LEU A 369 -9.49 -2.22 -12.21
CA LEU A 369 -9.23 -1.91 -10.81
C LEU A 369 -10.52 -2.06 -10.01
N SER A 370 -10.47 -2.82 -8.91
CA SER A 370 -11.59 -3.10 -8.02
C SER A 370 -11.15 -2.96 -6.57
N CYS A 371 -11.94 -2.22 -5.79
CA CYS A 371 -11.68 -1.95 -4.38
C CYS A 371 -12.71 -2.62 -3.48
N ASN A 372 -12.20 -3.32 -2.47
CA ASN A 372 -12.98 -3.74 -1.31
C ASN A 372 -12.98 -2.62 -0.29
N LEU A 373 -14.18 -2.09 0.01
CA LEU A 373 -14.30 -0.92 0.86
C LEU A 373 -14.08 -1.27 2.32
N ALA A 374 -13.28 -0.48 3.03
CA ALA A 374 -13.11 -0.60 4.46
C ALA A 374 -14.38 -0.12 5.17
N THR A 375 -15.03 -1.02 5.91
CA THR A 375 -16.18 -0.68 6.77
C THR A 375 -15.77 -0.82 8.23
N PRO A 376 -16.56 -0.34 9.21
CA PRO A 376 -16.30 -0.63 10.62
C PRO A 376 -16.19 -2.13 10.97
N SER A 377 -16.62 -3.03 10.07
CA SER A 377 -16.59 -4.48 10.25
C SER A 377 -15.48 -5.21 9.47
N GLY A 378 -14.58 -4.47 8.82
CA GLY A 378 -13.55 -5.01 7.91
C GLY A 378 -13.78 -4.64 6.44
N PHE A 379 -12.93 -5.18 5.56
CA PHE A 379 -13.04 -4.96 4.11
C PHE A 379 -14.20 -5.76 3.50
N ARG A 380 -15.01 -5.13 2.64
CA ARG A 380 -16.21 -5.72 2.04
C ARG A 380 -16.23 -5.70 0.53
#